data_AF-A0A6J4UDA9-F1
#
_entry.id   AF-A0A6J4UDA9-F1
#
_cell.length_a   1.000
_cell.length_b   1.000
_cell.length_c   1.000
_cell.angle_alpha   90.00
_cell.angle_beta   90.00
_cell.angle_gamma   90.00
#
_symmetry.space_group_name_H-M   'P 1'
#
loop_
_entity.id
_entity.type
_entity.pdbx_description
1 polymer ?
#
loop_
_entity_poly.entity_id
_entity_poly.type
_entity_poly.pdbx_seq_one_letter_code
_entity_poly.pdbx_strand_id
1 'polypeptide(L)'
;EADVKLTRIPAGVLAEGDADATLRMVCMRCLEEFEQPVHAEFADEYRPTVDVLSGVELSADGVDEDEAEYLPIDGAHILDLGESLRQAIVLALPMAPHCREDCPGLVGTTAADAGESGEAGLAVLGRLLDDGAVDVAPAEAGAEASRPAAPRPPRRGRGDR
;
A
#
# COMPACT_ATOMS: atom_id res chain seq x y z
N GLU A 1 -1.85 23.00 1.45
CA GLU A 1 -3.04 23.83 1.72
C GLU A 1 -4.25 22.95 1.53
N ALA A 2 -5.37 23.22 2.20
CA ALA A 2 -6.59 22.44 2.01
C ALA A 2 -7.83 23.31 2.19
N ASP A 3 -8.78 23.17 1.27
CA ASP A 3 -10.10 23.77 1.34
C ASP A 3 -11.11 22.66 1.66
N VAL A 4 -11.88 22.84 2.73
CA VAL A 4 -12.78 21.80 3.23
C VAL A 4 -14.18 22.36 3.46
N LYS A 5 -15.16 21.70 2.88
CA LYS A 5 -16.59 21.96 3.07
C LYS A 5 -17.19 20.90 3.98
N LEU A 6 -17.78 21.36 5.08
CA LEU A 6 -18.47 20.50 6.04
C LEU A 6 -19.98 20.64 5.87
N THR A 7 -20.67 19.53 5.65
CA THR A 7 -22.12 19.47 5.48
C THR A 7 -22.73 18.58 6.55
N ARG A 8 -23.68 19.12 7.35
CA ARG A 8 -24.42 18.31 8.31
C ARG A 8 -25.35 17.34 7.58
N ILE A 9 -25.22 16.05 7.87
CA ILE A 9 -26.09 14.98 7.38
C ILE A 9 -26.83 14.31 8.56
N PRO A 10 -27.90 13.52 8.35
CA PRO A 10 -28.65 12.91 9.45
C PRO A 10 -27.80 12.03 10.37
N ALA A 11 -26.84 11.30 9.78
CA ALA A 11 -25.97 10.38 10.51
C ALA A 11 -24.71 11.03 11.11
N GLY A 12 -24.42 12.30 10.80
CA GLY A 12 -23.16 12.94 11.17
C GLY A 12 -22.79 14.16 10.32
N VAL A 13 -21.55 14.22 9.85
CA VAL A 13 -20.99 15.30 9.03
C VAL A 13 -20.33 14.69 7.80
N LEU A 14 -20.67 15.18 6.61
CA LEU A 14 -19.92 14.90 5.39
C LEU A 14 -18.81 15.95 5.26
N ALA A 15 -17.56 15.52 5.16
CA ALA A 15 -16.42 16.38 4.88
C ALA A 15 -15.95 16.16 3.45
N GLU A 16 -16.00 17.20 2.63
CA GLU A 16 -15.54 17.20 1.24
C GLU A 16 -14.40 18.20 1.13
N GLY A 17 -13.30 17.86 0.46
CA GLY A 17 -12.19 18.81 0.33
C GLY A 17 -11.17 18.49 -0.74
N ASP A 18 -10.45 19.55 -1.09
CA ASP A 18 -9.35 19.59 -2.03
C ASP A 18 -8.08 19.94 -1.25
N ALA A 19 -7.01 19.17 -1.44
CA ALA A 19 -5.76 19.35 -0.71
C ALA A 19 -4.55 19.31 -1.63
N ASP A 20 -3.68 20.31 -1.49
CA ASP A 20 -2.38 20.38 -2.14
C ASP A 20 -1.27 20.15 -1.12
N ALA A 21 -0.38 19.22 -1.42
CA ALA A 21 0.79 18.91 -0.60
C ALA A 21 2.05 18.74 -1.45
N THR A 22 3.20 18.96 -0.82
CA THR A 22 4.51 18.66 -1.41
C THR A 22 5.13 17.53 -0.61
N LEU A 23 5.37 16.40 -1.26
CA LEU A 23 5.94 15.21 -0.65
C LEU A 23 7.41 15.07 -1.03
N ARG A 24 8.24 14.66 -0.08
CA ARG A 24 9.62 14.27 -0.34
C ARG A 24 9.63 12.81 -0.75
N MET A 25 10.06 12.54 -1.98
CA MET A 25 10.09 11.21 -2.59
C MET A 25 11.49 10.86 -3.08
N VAL A 26 11.72 9.58 -3.37
CA VAL A 26 12.96 9.10 -3.97
C VAL A 26 12.68 8.71 -5.42
N CYS A 27 13.49 9.24 -6.35
CA CYS A 27 13.36 8.92 -7.77
C CYS A 27 13.76 7.47 -8.03
N MET A 28 12.91 6.68 -8.68
CA MET A 28 13.23 5.28 -8.98
C MET A 28 14.36 5.11 -10.01
N ARG A 29 14.69 6.15 -10.78
CA ARG A 29 15.73 6.08 -11.83
C ARG A 29 17.10 6.48 -11.29
N CYS A 30 17.22 7.61 -10.61
CA CYS A 30 18.50 8.13 -10.11
C CYS A 30 18.72 7.96 -8.61
N LEU A 31 17.71 7.50 -7.85
CA LEU A 31 17.74 7.35 -6.38
C LEU A 31 17.96 8.66 -5.60
N GLU A 32 17.90 9.81 -6.26
CA GLU A 32 17.95 11.11 -5.60
C GLU A 32 16.59 11.48 -5.01
N GLU A 33 16.62 12.18 -3.87
CA GLU A 33 15.44 12.74 -3.25
C GLU A 33 14.96 13.96 -4.04
N PHE A 34 13.65 14.10 -4.19
CA PHE A 34 13.03 15.23 -4.88
C PHE A 34 11.68 15.56 -4.26
N GLU A 35 11.22 16.79 -4.51
CA GLU A 35 9.90 17.26 -4.09
C GLU A 35 8.87 16.98 -5.17
N GLN A 36 7.79 16.28 -4.80
CA GLN A 36 6.68 15.95 -5.67
C GLN A 36 5.43 16.70 -5.19
N PRO A 37 4.89 17.65 -5.97
CA PRO A 37 3.58 18.20 -5.71
C PRO A 37 2.53 17.11 -5.96
N VAL A 38 1.56 17.00 -5.04
CA VAL A 38 0.40 16.12 -5.14
C VAL A 38 -0.85 16.92 -4.81
N HIS A 39 -1.87 16.67 -5.61
CA HIS A 39 -3.22 17.15 -5.40
C HIS A 39 -4.09 15.94 -5.05
N ALA A 40 -4.92 16.07 -4.02
CA ALA A 40 -5.77 15.01 -3.53
C ALA A 40 -7.16 15.55 -3.20
N GLU A 41 -8.18 14.79 -3.58
CA GLU A 41 -9.59 15.08 -3.32
C GLU A 41 -10.12 14.02 -2.36
N PHE A 42 -10.95 14.41 -1.38
CA PHE A 42 -11.57 13.46 -0.45
C PHE A 42 -13.02 13.83 -0.15
N ALA A 43 -13.82 12.81 0.18
CA ALA A 43 -15.21 12.96 0.57
C ALA A 43 -15.59 11.80 1.51
N ASP A 44 -15.65 12.06 2.82
CA ASP A 44 -15.90 11.04 3.83
C ASP A 44 -16.99 11.45 4.82
N GLU A 45 -17.78 10.45 5.26
CA GLU A 45 -18.75 10.62 6.33
C GLU A 45 -18.08 10.47 7.70
N TYR A 46 -18.38 11.40 8.59
CA TYR A 46 -17.92 11.41 9.97
C TYR A 46 -19.09 11.30 10.94
N ARG A 47 -19.06 10.33 11.86
CA ARG A 47 -20.17 10.05 12.78
C ARG A 47 -19.77 10.17 14.26
N PRO A 48 -20.61 10.76 15.12
CA PRO A 48 -20.33 10.87 16.55
C PRO A 48 -20.26 9.51 17.23
N THR A 49 -19.23 9.33 18.07
CA THR A 49 -19.07 8.13 18.92
C THR A 49 -19.76 8.28 20.28
N VAL A 50 -20.11 9.50 20.67
CA VAL A 50 -20.81 9.82 21.92
C VAL A 50 -21.95 10.80 21.65
N ASP A 51 -23.05 10.65 22.38
CA ASP A 51 -24.16 11.59 22.32
C ASP A 51 -23.74 12.93 22.96
N VAL A 52 -23.94 14.02 22.23
CA VAL A 52 -23.45 15.36 22.58
C VAL A 52 -24.11 15.91 23.86
N LEU A 53 -25.29 15.42 24.21
CA LEU A 53 -26.07 15.92 25.36
C LEU A 53 -25.89 15.07 26.61
N SER A 54 -25.88 13.76 26.46
CA SER A 54 -25.82 12.79 27.56
C SER A 54 -24.41 12.28 27.84
N GLY A 55 -23.48 12.42 26.89
CA GLY A 55 -22.12 11.87 26.99
C GLY A 55 -22.08 10.34 26.98
N VAL A 56 -23.20 9.69 26.68
CA VAL A 56 -23.30 8.23 26.59
C VAL A 56 -22.68 7.79 25.26
N GLU A 57 -21.89 6.72 25.30
CA GLU A 57 -21.34 6.10 24.11
C GLU A 57 -22.47 5.64 23.18
N LEU A 58 -22.40 6.08 21.93
CA LEU A 58 -23.29 5.61 20.87
C LEU A 58 -22.73 4.28 20.40
N SER A 59 -23.35 3.19 20.83
CA SER A 59 -22.89 1.88 20.39
C SER A 59 -23.22 1.66 18.92
N ALA A 60 -22.30 1.00 18.22
CA ALA A 60 -22.45 0.62 16.81
C ALA A 60 -23.53 -0.48 16.59
N ASP A 61 -24.28 -0.86 17.63
CA ASP A 61 -25.21 -2.01 17.71
C ASP A 61 -26.41 -1.98 16.73
N GLY A 62 -26.44 -1.04 15.79
CA GLY A 62 -27.46 -0.96 14.73
C GLY A 62 -26.89 -0.72 13.33
N VAL A 63 -25.57 -0.72 13.17
CA VAL A 63 -24.89 -0.65 11.88
C VAL A 63 -24.17 -1.98 11.73
N ASP A 64 -24.56 -2.79 10.75
CA ASP A 64 -23.80 -3.99 10.41
C ASP A 64 -22.32 -3.60 10.27
N GLU A 65 -21.45 -4.24 11.06
CA GLU A 65 -20.00 -3.94 11.10
C GLU A 65 -19.34 -4.15 9.73
N ASP A 66 -20.01 -4.86 8.83
CA ASP A 66 -19.65 -5.09 7.43
C ASP A 66 -20.05 -3.94 6.47
N GLU A 67 -20.80 -2.91 6.92
CA GLU A 67 -21.32 -1.77 6.13
C GLU A 67 -20.81 -0.37 6.57
N ALA A 68 -19.95 -0.28 7.59
CA ALA A 68 -19.51 1.00 8.15
C ALA A 68 -18.37 1.66 7.36
N GLU A 69 -18.69 2.29 6.23
CA GLU A 69 -17.79 3.16 5.46
C GLU A 69 -17.83 4.61 6.03
N TYR A 70 -17.53 4.78 7.33
CA TYR A 70 -17.49 6.11 7.95
C TYR A 70 -16.35 6.24 8.98
N LEU A 71 -15.92 7.48 9.21
CA LEU A 71 -14.89 7.85 10.16
C LEU A 71 -15.49 8.33 11.50
N PRO A 72 -14.88 8.02 12.65
CA PRO A 72 -15.40 8.45 13.94
C PRO A 72 -15.11 9.94 14.21
N ILE A 73 -16.08 10.63 14.79
CA ILE A 73 -15.87 11.85 15.58
C ILE A 73 -15.68 11.38 17.03
N ASP A 74 -14.53 11.71 17.61
CA ASP A 74 -14.14 11.16 18.91
C ASP A 74 -14.97 11.70 20.08
N GLY A 75 -14.73 11.16 21.28
CA GLY A 75 -15.42 11.57 22.51
C GLY A 75 -15.13 13.01 22.95
N ALA A 76 -14.13 13.67 22.35
CA ALA A 76 -13.85 15.10 22.54
C ALA A 76 -14.55 15.97 21.47
N HIS A 77 -15.39 15.37 20.62
CA HIS A 77 -16.05 16.00 19.49
C HIS A 77 -15.07 16.58 18.46
N ILE A 78 -13.90 15.95 18.31
CA ILE A 78 -12.90 16.32 17.31
C ILE A 78 -13.11 15.47 16.06
N LEU A 79 -13.14 16.15 14.92
CA LEU A 79 -13.22 15.56 13.60
C LEU A 79 -11.82 15.56 13.00
N ASP A 80 -11.17 14.39 12.96
CA ASP A 80 -9.80 14.25 12.45
C ASP A 80 -9.80 13.98 10.93
N LEU A 81 -9.44 15.00 10.16
CA LEU A 81 -9.30 14.93 8.70
C LEU A 81 -8.01 14.22 8.26
N GLY A 82 -7.11 13.91 9.18
CA GLY A 82 -5.83 13.29 8.87
C GLY A 82 -5.97 11.91 8.21
N GLU A 83 -7.00 11.14 8.57
CA GLU A 83 -7.29 9.85 7.95
C GLU A 83 -7.72 10.02 6.48
N SER A 84 -8.77 10.79 6.22
CA SER A 84 -9.23 11.11 4.86
C SER A 84 -8.12 11.66 3.97
N LEU A 85 -7.37 12.65 4.47
CA LEU A 85 -6.24 13.23 3.74
C LEU A 85 -5.15 12.19 3.47
N ARG A 86 -4.81 11.34 4.44
CA ARG A 86 -3.80 10.30 4.25
C ARG A 86 -4.24 9.32 3.16
N GLN A 87 -5.49 8.85 3.21
CA GLN A 87 -6.04 7.94 2.20
C GLN A 87 -6.01 8.57 0.81
N ALA A 88 -6.53 9.79 0.68
CA ALA A 88 -6.57 10.52 -0.58
C ALA A 88 -5.16 10.77 -1.16
N ILE A 89 -4.22 11.20 -0.31
CA ILE A 89 -2.83 11.43 -0.73
C ILE A 89 -2.16 10.12 -1.18
N VAL A 90 -2.35 9.03 -0.43
CA VAL A 90 -1.77 7.72 -0.79
C VAL A 90 -2.31 7.24 -2.14
N LEU A 91 -3.59 7.46 -2.42
CA LEU A 91 -4.20 7.13 -3.71
C LEU A 91 -3.73 8.03 -4.86
N ALA A 92 -3.40 9.29 -4.57
CA ALA A 92 -2.87 10.24 -5.55
C ALA A 92 -1.38 10.02 -5.89
N LEU A 93 -0.66 9.19 -5.13
CA LEU A 93 0.76 8.96 -5.38
C LEU A 93 1.00 8.27 -6.73
N PRO A 94 2.02 8.72 -7.50
CA PRO A 94 2.38 8.05 -8.74
C PRO A 94 2.93 6.65 -8.44
N MET A 95 2.51 5.66 -9.23
CA MET A 95 3.06 4.30 -9.17
C MET A 95 4.58 4.28 -9.43
N ALA A 96 5.07 5.28 -10.18
CA ALA A 96 6.45 5.38 -10.59
C ALA A 96 7.02 6.81 -10.42
N PRO A 97 7.54 7.19 -9.24
CA PRO A 97 8.06 8.53 -9.01
C PRO A 97 9.38 8.78 -9.75
N HIS A 98 9.41 9.90 -10.48
CA HIS A 98 10.58 10.38 -11.21
C HIS A 98 10.81 11.86 -10.92
N CYS A 99 12.07 12.25 -10.68
CA CYS A 99 12.41 13.65 -10.37
C CYS A 99 12.21 14.61 -11.55
N ARG A 100 12.07 14.09 -12.77
CA ARG A 100 11.76 14.80 -14.02
C ARG A 100 11.45 13.77 -15.12
N GLU A 101 10.78 14.22 -16.19
CA GLU A 101 10.38 13.37 -17.34
C GLU A 101 11.58 12.64 -17.96
N ASP A 102 12.65 13.37 -18.26
CA ASP A 102 13.88 12.83 -18.86
C ASP A 102 14.99 12.55 -17.82
N CYS A 103 14.65 11.92 -16.70
CA CYS A 103 15.66 11.58 -15.69
C CYS A 103 16.73 10.65 -16.29
N PRO A 104 18.03 10.98 -16.29
CA PRO A 104 19.05 10.13 -16.93
C PRO A 104 19.29 8.81 -16.20
N GLY A 105 18.70 8.61 -15.02
CA GLY A 105 18.96 7.48 -14.15
C GLY A 105 20.17 7.71 -13.26
N LEU A 106 20.68 6.64 -12.70
CA LEU A 106 21.84 6.66 -11.82
C LEU A 106 23.08 7.12 -12.61
N VAL A 107 23.39 8.41 -12.55
CA VAL A 107 24.60 8.98 -13.18
C VAL A 107 25.63 9.20 -12.06
N GLY A 108 26.45 8.19 -11.78
CA GLY A 108 27.45 8.33 -10.73
C GLY A 108 27.94 7.04 -10.07
N THR A 109 27.26 5.90 -10.25
CA THR A 109 27.94 4.59 -10.06
C THR A 109 28.56 4.12 -11.37
N THR A 110 29.16 5.03 -12.13
CA THR A 110 30.37 4.60 -12.82
C THR A 110 31.36 4.34 -11.71
N ALA A 111 31.97 3.16 -11.71
CA ALA A 111 33.05 2.81 -10.83
C ALA A 111 34.21 3.83 -11.01
N ALA A 112 34.10 5.01 -10.40
CA ALA A 112 35.11 6.09 -10.47
C ALA A 112 36.04 6.02 -9.25
N ASP A 113 35.77 5.12 -8.31
CA ASP A 113 36.78 4.43 -7.51
C ASP A 113 37.36 3.20 -8.23
N ALA A 114 37.03 2.99 -9.51
CA ALA A 114 37.73 2.02 -10.35
C ALA A 114 38.45 2.74 -11.49
N GLY A 115 39.73 2.41 -11.63
CA GLY A 115 40.48 2.70 -12.83
C GLY A 115 39.71 2.24 -14.07
N GLU A 116 39.91 3.01 -15.13
CA GLU A 116 39.44 2.80 -16.48
C GLU A 116 39.43 1.30 -16.85
N SER A 117 38.26 0.65 -16.85
CA SER A 117 37.86 -0.52 -17.65
C SER A 117 36.53 -1.09 -17.11
N GLY A 118 35.56 -1.32 -17.99
CA GLY A 118 34.18 -1.77 -17.68
C GLY A 118 34.05 -3.18 -17.07
N GLU A 119 35.09 -3.74 -16.47
CA GLU A 119 35.12 -5.03 -15.80
C GLU A 119 35.05 -4.88 -14.27
N ALA A 120 35.42 -3.72 -13.72
CA ALA A 120 35.50 -3.51 -12.28
C ALA A 120 34.13 -3.35 -11.60
N GLY A 121 33.11 -2.84 -12.31
CA GLY A 121 31.77 -2.63 -11.75
C GLY A 121 31.05 -3.94 -11.39
N LEU A 122 31.36 -5.03 -12.09
CA LEU A 122 30.79 -6.36 -11.85
C LEU A 122 31.64 -7.20 -10.88
N ALA A 123 32.84 -6.75 -10.51
CA ALA A 123 33.74 -7.49 -9.62
C ALA A 123 33.18 -7.60 -8.19
N VAL A 124 32.41 -6.61 -7.74
CA VAL A 124 31.69 -6.68 -6.46
C VAL A 124 30.61 -7.75 -6.49
N LEU A 125 29.88 -7.87 -7.60
CA LEU A 125 28.88 -8.91 -7.79
C LEU A 125 29.52 -10.30 -7.84
N GLY A 126 30.68 -10.45 -8.49
CA GLY A 126 31.48 -11.68 -8.46
C GLY A 126 31.80 -12.13 -7.04
N ARG A 127 32.37 -11.24 -6.21
CA ARG A 127 32.69 -11.55 -4.80
C ARG A 127 31.48 -11.97 -3.98
N LEU A 128 30.34 -11.29 -4.15
CA LEU A 128 29.10 -11.62 -3.44
C LEU A 128 28.51 -12.98 -3.86
N LEU A 129 28.66 -13.34 -5.13
CA LEU A 129 28.25 -14.65 -5.65
C LEU A 129 29.21 -15.76 -5.22
N ASP A 130 30.50 -15.46 -5.14
CA ASP A 130 31.55 -16.39 -4.68
C ASP A 130 31.47 -16.64 -3.17
N ASP A 131 31.20 -15.61 -2.35
CA ASP A 131 30.98 -15.74 -0.90
C ASP A 131 29.62 -16.41 -0.56
N GLY A 132 28.70 -16.42 -1.53
CA GLY A 132 27.36 -17.03 -1.42
C GLY A 132 27.22 -18.41 -2.06
N ALA A 133 28.31 -19.00 -2.56
CA ALA A 133 28.33 -20.37 -3.08
C ALA A 133 28.20 -21.37 -1.92
N VAL A 134 26.99 -21.47 -1.35
CA VAL A 134 26.56 -22.63 -0.59
C VAL A 134 26.50 -23.77 -1.60
N ASP A 135 27.35 -24.79 -1.42
CA ASP A 135 27.25 -26.07 -2.11
C ASP A 135 25.82 -26.60 -1.96
N VAL A 136 24.96 -26.36 -2.96
CA VAL A 136 23.69 -27.06 -3.07
C VAL A 136 24.05 -28.41 -3.67
N ALA A 137 24.39 -29.35 -2.78
CA ALA A 137 24.55 -30.75 -3.14
C ALA A 137 23.32 -31.20 -3.95
N PRO A 138 23.51 -31.93 -5.07
CA PRO A 138 22.39 -32.45 -5.83
C PRO A 138 21.58 -33.37 -4.91
N ALA A 139 20.30 -33.07 -4.76
CA ALA A 139 19.37 -33.93 -4.04
C ALA A 139 19.39 -35.32 -4.70
N GLU A 140 19.87 -36.31 -3.96
CA GLU A 140 19.89 -37.70 -4.37
C GLU A 140 18.49 -38.14 -4.79
N ALA A 141 18.40 -38.86 -5.90
CA ALA A 141 17.18 -39.46 -6.41
C ALA A 141 16.64 -40.50 -5.40
N GLY A 142 15.81 -40.02 -4.47
CA GLY A 142 15.04 -40.83 -3.53
C GLY A 142 13.77 -41.38 -4.17
N ALA A 143 13.64 -42.70 -4.09
CA ALA A 143 12.57 -43.54 -4.62
C ALA A 143 11.13 -42.98 -4.55
N GLU A 144 10.37 -43.25 -5.61
CA GLU A 144 8.91 -43.07 -5.69
C GLU A 144 8.18 -43.72 -4.51
N ALA A 145 7.70 -42.91 -3.57
CA ALA A 145 6.65 -43.29 -2.65
C ALA A 145 5.30 -43.12 -3.35
N SER A 146 4.54 -44.22 -3.49
CA SER A 146 3.18 -44.25 -4.03
C SER A 146 2.26 -43.24 -3.32
N ARG A 147 1.63 -42.36 -4.11
CA ARG A 147 0.51 -41.51 -3.64
C ARG A 147 -0.67 -42.40 -3.25
N PRO A 148 -1.27 -42.25 -2.06
CA PRO A 148 -2.56 -42.87 -1.79
C PRO A 148 -3.63 -42.26 -2.71
N ALA A 149 -4.43 -43.14 -3.32
CA ALA A 149 -5.53 -42.76 -4.19
C ALA A 149 -6.58 -41.95 -3.42
N ALA A 150 -6.95 -40.78 -3.93
CA ALA A 150 -8.11 -40.03 -3.44
C ALA A 150 -9.40 -40.86 -3.66
N PRO A 151 -10.34 -40.89 -2.69
CA PRO A 151 -11.60 -41.60 -2.86
C PRO A 151 -12.43 -40.96 -3.99
N ARG A 152 -12.93 -41.80 -4.90
CA ARG A 152 -13.80 -41.39 -6.00
C ARG A 152 -15.15 -40.90 -5.46
N PRO A 153 -15.71 -39.79 -5.98
CA PRO A 153 -17.08 -39.41 -5.64
C PRO A 153 -18.09 -40.46 -6.16
N PRO A 154 -19.20 -40.68 -5.45
CA PRO A 154 -20.21 -41.66 -5.86
C PRO A 154 -20.84 -41.27 -7.19
N ARG A 155 -20.92 -42.24 -8.12
CA ARG A 155 -21.61 -42.07 -9.40
C ARG A 155 -23.11 -41.95 -9.15
N ARG A 156 -23.69 -40.79 -9.46
CA ARG A 156 -25.15 -40.65 -9.58
C ARG A 156 -25.61 -41.56 -10.73
N GLY A 157 -26.25 -42.66 -10.37
CA GLY A 157 -26.89 -43.57 -11.30
C GLY A 157 -28.02 -42.84 -12.03
N ARG A 158 -27.92 -42.80 -13.35
CA ARG A 158 -29.02 -42.49 -14.25
C ARG A 158 -29.88 -43.74 -14.32
N GLY A 159 -30.92 -43.80 -13.49
CA GLY A 159 -31.93 -44.85 -13.53
C GLY A 159 -33.09 -44.40 -14.40
N ASP A 160 -33.35 -45.14 -15.47
CA ASP A 160 -34.55 -45.06 -16.29
C ASP A 160 -35.80 -45.42 -15.48
N ARG A 161 -36.76 -44.50 -15.43
CA ARG A 161 -38.22 -44.72 -15.47
C ARG A 161 -38.95 -43.38 -15.48
#